data_AF-A0A857L2V2-F1
#
_entry.id   AF-A0A857L2V2-F1
#
_cell.length_a   1.000
_cell.length_b   1.000
_cell.length_c   1.000
_cell.angle_alpha   90.00
_cell.angle_beta   90.00
_cell.angle_gamma   90.00
#
_symmetry.space_group_name_H-M   'P 1'
#
loop_
_entity.id
_entity.type
_entity.pdbx_description
1 polymer ?
#
loop_
_entity_poly.entity_id
_entity_poly.type
_entity_poly.pdbx_seq_one_letter_code
_entity_poly.pdbx_strand_id
1 'polypeptide(L)'
;MTIATIPLTIRVQSTYITGDFFNRTIDVTVPPPTPGADLDEWATDELLTYTGEGDQYSGVEAIYQATVVASPARPDLIGITASGQG
;
A
#
# COMPACT_ATOMS: atom_id res chain seq x y z
N MET A 1 11.06 22.19 3.12
CA MET A 1 11.79 21.00 3.63
C MET A 1 11.50 19.86 2.68
N THR A 2 12.52 19.21 2.13
CA THR A 2 12.33 17.99 1.34
C THR A 2 12.09 16.83 2.31
N ILE A 3 10.93 16.18 2.22
CA ILE A 3 10.68 14.93 2.96
C ILE A 3 11.58 13.86 2.34
N ALA A 4 12.42 13.21 3.14
CA ALA A 4 13.22 12.09 2.66
C ALA A 4 12.30 10.90 2.37
N THR A 5 12.51 10.21 1.25
CA THR A 5 11.72 9.05 0.84
C THR A 5 12.57 7.77 0.83
N ILE A 6 11.94 6.63 1.08
CA ILE A 6 12.55 5.30 0.99
C ILE A 6 11.94 4.50 -0.18
N PRO A 7 12.76 3.74 -0.93
CA PRO A 7 12.26 2.85 -1.95
C PRO A 7 11.69 1.57 -1.32
N LEU A 8 10.49 1.19 -1.74
CA LEU A 8 9.83 -0.07 -1.36
C LEU A 8 9.36 -0.81 -2.62
N THR A 9 9.30 -2.13 -2.53
CA THR A 9 8.51 -2.95 -3.44
C THR A 9 7.30 -3.44 -2.67
N ILE A 10 6.10 -3.17 -3.17
CA ILE A 10 4.84 -3.59 -2.55
C ILE A 10 4.02 -4.49 -3.47
N ARG A 11 3.32 -5.45 -2.88
CA ARG A 11 2.25 -6.20 -3.55
C ARG A 11 0.92 -5.54 -3.22
N VAL A 12 0.18 -5.11 -4.23
CA VAL A 12 -1.16 -4.55 -4.07
C VAL A 12 -2.20 -5.53 -4.60
N GLN A 13 -3.32 -5.62 -3.90
CA GLN A 13 -4.44 -6.48 -4.23
C GLN A 13 -5.75 -5.69 -4.11
N SER A 14 -6.61 -5.82 -5.12
CA SER A 14 -7.94 -5.21 -5.15
C SER A 14 -8.96 -6.31 -5.46
N THR A 15 -9.96 -6.50 -4.61
CA THR A 15 -11.05 -7.46 -4.82
C THR A 15 -12.37 -6.73 -4.83
N TYR A 16 -12.99 -6.59 -6.01
CA TYR A 16 -14.24 -5.86 -6.17
C TYR A 16 -15.45 -6.77 -5.95
N ILE A 17 -16.57 -6.18 -5.53
CA ILE A 17 -17.85 -6.89 -5.38
C ILE A 17 -18.38 -7.48 -6.70
N THR A 18 -17.89 -7.00 -7.85
CA THR A 18 -18.15 -7.59 -9.18
C THR A 18 -17.54 -8.98 -9.36
N GLY A 19 -16.61 -9.37 -8.49
CA GLY A 19 -15.81 -10.59 -8.59
C GLY A 19 -14.45 -10.39 -9.29
N ASP A 20 -14.17 -9.18 -9.78
CA ASP A 20 -12.87 -8.87 -10.35
C ASP A 20 -11.79 -8.83 -9.28
N PHE A 21 -10.64 -9.43 -9.60
CA PHE A 21 -9.48 -9.49 -8.71
C PHE A 21 -8.21 -9.07 -9.44
N PHE A 22 -7.47 -8.18 -8.81
CA PHE A 22 -6.21 -7.66 -9.31
C PHE A 22 -5.11 -7.91 -8.28
N ASN A 23 -3.94 -8.32 -8.77
CA ASN A 23 -2.76 -8.58 -7.95
C ASN A 23 -1.52 -8.18 -8.75
N ARG A 24 -0.80 -7.17 -8.27
CA ARG A 24 0.42 -6.69 -8.93
C ARG A 24 1.48 -6.32 -7.89
N THR A 25 2.73 -6.45 -8.30
CA THR A 25 3.87 -5.94 -7.55
C THR A 25 4.38 -4.67 -8.22
N ILE A 26 4.59 -3.61 -7.44
CA ILE A 26 5.07 -2.32 -7.93
C ILE A 26 6.18 -1.78 -7.03
N ASP A 27 7.08 -1.00 -7.61
CA ASP A 27 8.09 -0.24 -6.88
C ASP A 27 7.57 1.18 -6.61
N VAL A 28 7.70 1.63 -5.37
CA VAL A 28 7.21 2.93 -4.89
C VAL A 28 8.25 3.64 -4.05
N THR A 29 8.10 4.96 -3.92
CA THR A 29 8.89 5.79 -3.00
C THR A 29 7.96 6.51 -2.06
N VAL A 30 8.10 6.23 -0.76
CA VAL A 30 7.22 6.79 0.28
C VAL A 30 8.03 7.45 1.40
N PRO A 31 7.47 8.40 2.15
CA PRO A 31 8.04 8.85 3.41
C PRO A 31 8.25 7.66 4.38
N PRO A 32 9.40 7.55 5.07
CA PRO A 32 9.58 6.53 6.09
C PRO A 32 8.67 6.82 7.30
N PRO A 33 8.23 5.79 8.04
CA PRO A 33 7.50 6.00 9.29
C PRO A 33 8.39 6.76 10.28
N THR A 34 7.81 7.73 10.99
CA THR A 34 8.52 8.48 12.02
C THR A 34 8.88 7.54 13.19
N PRO A 35 9.98 7.80 13.92
CA PRO A 35 10.36 6.98 15.06
C PRO A 35 9.24 6.93 16.11
N GLY A 36 8.75 5.72 16.41
CA GLY A 36 7.66 5.50 17.37
C GLY A 36 6.25 5.63 16.81
N ALA A 37 6.08 5.87 15.50
CA ALA A 37 4.78 5.81 14.85
C ALA A 37 4.18 4.39 14.88
N ASP A 38 2.86 4.34 14.83
CA ASP A 38 2.14 3.11 14.53
C ASP A 38 2.39 2.74 13.06
N LEU A 39 2.94 1.54 12.85
CA LEU A 39 3.30 1.06 11.52
C LEU A 39 2.07 0.67 10.71
N ASP A 40 0.97 0.26 11.35
CA ASP A 40 -0.28 -0.09 10.68
C ASP A 40 -0.99 1.18 10.20
N GLU A 41 -0.98 2.24 11.01
CA GLU A 41 -1.48 3.57 10.63
C GLU A 41 -0.67 4.13 9.46
N TRP A 42 0.66 4.16 9.58
CA TRP A 42 1.55 4.61 8.49
C TRP A 42 1.33 3.81 7.20
N ALA A 43 1.20 2.49 7.28
CA ALA A 43 1.00 1.66 6.09
C ALA A 43 -0.36 1.94 5.44
N THR A 44 -1.39 2.21 6.24
CA THR A 44 -2.72 2.58 5.74
C THR A 44 -2.66 3.88 4.95
N ASP A 45 -2.03 4.92 5.53
CA ASP A 45 -1.92 6.24 4.90
C ASP A 45 -1.06 6.23 3.63
N GLU A 46 0.10 5.58 3.69
CA GLU A 46 1.09 5.66 2.61
C GLU A 46 0.93 4.59 1.54
N LEU A 47 0.43 3.39 1.87
CA LEU A 47 0.43 2.26 0.94
C LEU A 47 -0.91 2.02 0.24
N LEU A 48 -2.06 2.29 0.90
CA LEU A 48 -3.36 2.05 0.28
C LEU A 48 -3.64 2.98 -0.91
N THR A 49 -2.96 4.13 -0.99
CA THR A 49 -3.05 5.04 -2.16
C THR A 49 -2.66 4.39 -3.49
N TYR A 50 -1.88 3.30 -3.44
CA TYR A 50 -1.44 2.57 -4.64
C TYR A 50 -2.38 1.43 -5.06
N THR A 51 -3.46 1.21 -4.31
CA THR A 51 -4.50 0.22 -4.61
C THR A 51 -5.59 0.82 -5.51
N GLY A 52 -6.53 -0.01 -5.96
CA GLY A 52 -7.53 0.40 -6.92
C GLY A 52 -7.04 0.31 -8.37
N GLU A 53 -7.99 0.36 -9.30
CA GLU A 53 -7.75 0.05 -10.72
C GLU A 53 -8.21 1.16 -11.67
N GLY A 54 -8.47 2.37 -11.16
CA GLY A 54 -8.84 3.55 -11.94
C GLY A 54 -10.35 3.80 -12.05
N ASP A 55 -10.70 4.79 -12.87
CA ASP A 55 -12.04 5.40 -12.90
C ASP A 55 -13.18 4.43 -13.18
N GLN A 56 -12.93 3.36 -13.94
CA GLN A 56 -13.97 2.35 -14.22
C GLN A 56 -14.43 1.57 -12.99
N TYR A 57 -13.65 1.63 -11.89
CA TYR A 57 -14.00 1.03 -10.60
C TYR A 57 -14.38 2.08 -9.54
N SER A 58 -14.50 3.36 -9.93
CA SER A 58 -14.93 4.42 -9.02
C SER A 58 -16.34 4.16 -8.48
N GLY A 59 -16.50 4.17 -7.15
CA GLY A 59 -17.76 3.88 -6.47
C GLY A 59 -18.18 2.40 -6.47
N VAL A 60 -17.31 1.50 -6.93
CA VAL A 60 -17.51 0.05 -6.82
C VAL A 60 -16.85 -0.42 -5.53
N GLU A 61 -17.65 -1.05 -4.66
CA GLU A 61 -17.16 -1.58 -3.40
C GLU A 61 -16.07 -2.62 -3.62
N ALA A 62 -14.97 -2.49 -2.87
CA ALA A 62 -13.84 -3.40 -2.92
C ALA A 62 -13.15 -3.56 -1.57
N ILE A 63 -12.37 -4.64 -1.47
CA ILE A 63 -11.34 -4.83 -0.45
C ILE A 63 -9.99 -4.53 -1.09
N TYR A 64 -9.24 -3.63 -0.48
CA TYR A 64 -7.92 -3.19 -0.91
C TYR A 64 -6.86 -3.66 0.08
N GLN A 65 -5.73 -4.13 -0.42
CA GLN A 65 -4.58 -4.52 0.40
C GLN A 65 -3.28 -4.07 -0.24
N ALA A 66 -2.32 -3.67 0.59
CA ALA A 66 -0.96 -3.38 0.18
C ALA A 66 0.03 -3.99 1.18
N THR A 67 0.92 -4.86 0.71
CA THR A 67 1.93 -5.55 1.52
C THR A 67 3.33 -5.16 1.07
N VAL A 68 4.20 -4.76 2.00
CA VAL A 68 5.63 -4.55 1.70
C VAL A 68 6.32 -5.90 1.51
N VAL A 69 6.89 -6.11 0.32
CA VAL A 69 7.61 -7.37 -0.01
C VAL A 69 9.13 -7.17 -0.11
N ALA A 70 9.60 -5.95 -0.35
CA ALA A 70 11.01 -5.61 -0.24
C ALA A 70 11.20 -4.18 0.25
N SER A 71 12.21 -3.98 1.10
CA SER A 71 12.59 -2.67 1.63
C SER A 71 14.10 -2.65 1.91
N PRO A 72 14.93 -2.25 0.93
CA PRO A 72 16.39 -2.27 1.08
C PRO A 72 16.91 -1.36 2.20
N ALA A 73 16.23 -0.23 2.43
CA ALA A 73 16.64 0.77 3.43
C ALA A 73 16.05 0.50 4.83
N ARG A 74 14.93 -0.22 4.91
CA ARG A 74 14.18 -0.50 6.15
C ARG A 74 13.63 -1.93 6.15
N PRO A 75 14.48 -2.96 6.31
CA PRO A 75 14.05 -4.36 6.25
C PRO A 75 12.97 -4.73 7.28
N ASP A 76 12.87 -3.96 8.37
CA ASP A 76 11.84 -4.05 9.40
C ASP A 76 10.41 -3.83 8.86
N LEU A 77 10.26 -3.20 7.69
CA LEU A 77 8.95 -2.96 7.08
C LEU A 77 8.43 -4.15 6.27
N ILE A 78 9.28 -5.13 5.95
CA ILE A 78 8.88 -6.27 5.13
C ILE A 78 7.82 -7.09 5.87
N GLY A 79 6.70 -7.36 5.18
CA GLY A 79 5.56 -8.11 5.71
C GLY A 79 4.44 -7.24 6.30
N ILE A 80 4.69 -5.95 6.54
CA ILE A 80 3.62 -5.02 6.94
C ILE A 80 2.56 -5.00 5.83
N THR A 81 1.30 -5.11 6.25
CA THR A 81 0.16 -5.11 5.34
C THR A 81 -0.88 -4.12 5.82
N ALA A 82 -1.23 -3.18 4.95
CA ALA A 82 -2.40 -2.34 5.12
C ALA A 82 -3.60 -2.98 4.40
N SER A 83 -4.79 -2.84 4.97
CA SER A 83 -6.04 -3.20 4.30
C SER A 83 -7.14 -2.20 4.56
N GLY A 84 -7.98 -1.96 3.55
CA GLY A 84 -9.14 -1.07 3.62
C GLY A 84 -10.31 -1.64 2.83
N GLN A 85 -11.50 -1.13 3.11
CA GLN A 85 -12.73 -1.41 2.37
C GLN A 85 -13.38 -0.08 2.02
N GLY A 86 -13.90 0.03 0.80
CA GLY A 86 -14.57 1.23 0.31
C GLY A 86 -15.18 1.04 -1.05
#